data_AF-A0A087TDU5-F1
#
_entry.id   AF-A0A087TDU5-F1
#
_cell.length_a   1.000
_cell.length_b   1.000
_cell.length_c   1.000
_cell.angle_alpha   90.00
_cell.angle_beta   90.00
_cell.angle_gamma   90.00
#
_symmetry.space_group_name_H-M   'P 1'
#
loop_
_entity.id
_entity.type
_entity.pdbx_description
1 polymer ?
#
loop_
_entity_poly.entity_id
_entity_poly.type
_entity_poly.pdbx_seq_one_letter_code
_entity_poly.pdbx_strand_id
1 'polypeptide(L)'
;MGKPKFAAVKKTISLTDNRIKAKDRVIKKKKKADNEPKIKEVPQYSSALFFKYNTQLGPPYHIIIDTNFVNFSIKNKLDVFESMMNCLYGKCIPYITDCVLGELEKLGKKYRLAL
;
A
#
# COMPACT_ATOMS: atom_id res chain seq x y z
N MET A 1 -50.20 29.90 -34.25
CA MET A 1 -49.55 30.30 -32.99
C MET A 1 -49.02 29.04 -32.30
N GLY A 2 -47.71 28.94 -32.03
CA GLY A 2 -47.09 27.73 -31.48
C GLY A 2 -47.33 27.58 -29.98
N LYS A 3 -47.69 26.37 -29.52
CA LYS A 3 -47.91 26.07 -28.09
C LYS A 3 -46.59 26.23 -27.29
N PRO A 4 -46.62 26.83 -26.08
CA PRO A 4 -45.42 26.98 -25.26
C PRO A 4 -44.89 25.61 -24.79
N LYS A 5 -43.56 25.44 -24.82
CA LYS A 5 -42.88 24.22 -24.34
C LYS A 5 -42.72 24.28 -22.82
N PHE A 6 -43.15 23.22 -22.12
CA PHE A 6 -42.97 23.07 -20.67
C PHE A 6 -41.48 22.91 -20.31
N ALA A 7 -41.05 23.51 -19.20
CA ALA A 7 -39.66 23.48 -18.70
C ALA A 7 -38.59 24.00 -19.68
N ALA A 8 -38.88 25.08 -20.42
CA ALA A 8 -37.89 25.75 -21.25
C ALA A 8 -36.81 26.43 -20.37
N VAL A 9 -35.59 25.89 -20.37
CA VAL A 9 -34.43 26.44 -19.64
C VAL A 9 -33.57 27.34 -20.53
N LYS A 10 -32.84 28.28 -19.90
CA LYS A 10 -31.82 29.08 -20.57
C LYS A 10 -30.72 28.16 -21.10
N LYS A 11 -30.33 28.31 -22.37
CA LYS A 11 -29.23 27.55 -22.97
C LYS A 11 -27.91 27.92 -22.27
N THR A 12 -27.34 26.99 -21.52
CA THR A 12 -26.00 27.10 -20.93
C THR A 12 -25.00 26.27 -21.74
N ILE A 13 -23.71 26.62 -21.66
CA ILE A 13 -22.66 25.86 -22.34
C ILE A 13 -22.50 24.49 -21.68
N SER A 14 -22.41 23.42 -22.49
CA SER A 14 -22.17 22.07 -21.97
C SER A 14 -20.71 21.91 -21.53
N LEU A 15 -20.45 21.16 -20.45
CA LEU A 15 -19.09 20.90 -19.95
C LEU A 15 -18.19 20.11 -20.92
N THR A 16 -18.79 19.59 -21.99
CA THR A 16 -18.14 18.84 -23.08
C THR A 16 -17.93 19.68 -24.34
N ASP A 17 -18.31 20.96 -24.33
CA ASP A 17 -18.33 21.82 -25.52
C ASP A 17 -16.92 22.11 -26.06
N ASN A 18 -16.79 22.10 -27.39
CA ASN A 18 -15.55 22.33 -28.12
C ASN A 18 -14.95 23.75 -27.94
N ARG A 19 -15.71 24.69 -27.36
CA ARG A 19 -15.25 26.05 -27.06
C ARG A 19 -14.60 26.20 -25.67
N ILE A 20 -14.77 25.22 -24.77
CA ILE A 20 -14.13 25.23 -23.44
C ILE A 20 -12.64 24.88 -23.57
N LYS A 21 -11.77 25.53 -22.80
CA LYS A 21 -10.32 25.22 -22.79
C LYS A 21 -10.10 23.75 -22.40
N ALA A 22 -9.11 23.10 -23.01
CA ALA A 22 -8.88 21.66 -22.83
C ALA A 22 -8.65 21.23 -21.37
N LYS A 23 -8.14 22.13 -20.51
CA LYS A 23 -7.94 21.89 -19.07
C LYS A 23 -9.25 21.78 -18.28
N ASP A 24 -10.27 22.53 -18.69
CA ASP A 24 -11.56 22.65 -17.99
C ASP A 24 -12.66 21.83 -18.65
N ARG A 25 -12.38 21.24 -19.82
CA ARG A 25 -13.32 20.40 -20.56
C ARG A 25 -13.38 19.02 -19.93
N VAL A 26 -14.59 18.58 -19.60
CA VAL A 26 -14.82 17.19 -19.21
C VAL A 26 -14.67 16.30 -20.45
N ILE A 27 -13.60 15.51 -20.50
CA ILE A 27 -13.38 14.53 -21.55
C ILE A 27 -14.34 13.36 -21.31
N LYS A 28 -15.36 13.22 -22.15
CA LYS A 28 -16.14 11.98 -22.20
C LYS A 28 -15.20 10.85 -22.64
N LYS A 29 -14.81 9.98 -21.71
CA LYS A 29 -14.11 8.72 -22.04
C LYS A 29 -14.98 7.97 -23.05
N LYS A 30 -14.48 7.80 -24.28
CA LYS A 30 -15.08 6.84 -25.22
C LYS A 30 -15.17 5.51 -24.49
N LYS A 31 -16.36 4.92 -24.38
CA LYS A 31 -16.49 3.53 -23.93
C LYS A 31 -15.61 2.72 -24.88
N LYS A 32 -14.54 2.12 -24.36
CA LYS A 32 -13.70 1.19 -25.14
C LYS A 32 -14.63 0.10 -25.68
N ALA A 33 -14.44 -0.29 -26.94
CA ALA A 33 -15.19 -1.37 -27.55
C ALA A 33 -15.09 -2.61 -26.66
N ASP A 34 -16.23 -3.29 -26.41
CA ASP A 34 -16.35 -4.45 -25.49
C ASP A 34 -15.55 -5.70 -25.93
N ASN A 35 -14.63 -5.59 -26.90
CA ASN A 35 -13.87 -6.70 -27.49
C ASN A 35 -12.45 -6.90 -26.92
N GLU A 36 -12.03 -6.14 -25.91
CA GLU A 36 -10.79 -6.43 -25.18
C GLU A 36 -11.10 -7.33 -23.97
N PRO A 37 -10.37 -8.46 -23.77
CA PRO A 37 -10.54 -9.26 -22.56
C PRO A 37 -10.20 -8.41 -21.35
N LYS A 38 -11.20 -8.12 -20.51
CA LYS A 38 -10.99 -7.46 -19.23
C LYS A 38 -10.21 -8.42 -18.33
N ILE A 39 -8.90 -8.23 -18.25
CA ILE A 39 -8.04 -8.94 -17.29
C ILE A 39 -8.55 -8.57 -15.90
N LYS A 40 -9.18 -9.53 -15.23
CA LYS A 40 -9.54 -9.40 -13.82
C LYS A 40 -8.38 -9.95 -13.01
N GLU A 41 -7.56 -9.05 -12.48
CA GLU A 41 -6.54 -9.42 -11.49
C GLU A 41 -7.25 -9.78 -10.19
N VAL A 42 -7.52 -11.07 -10.02
CA VAL A 42 -7.98 -11.62 -8.74
C VAL A 42 -6.74 -12.17 -8.03
N PRO A 43 -6.34 -11.62 -6.87
CA PRO A 43 -5.19 -12.13 -6.15
C PRO A 43 -5.45 -13.56 -5.72
N GLN A 44 -4.63 -14.49 -6.19
CA GLN A 44 -4.70 -15.88 -5.77
C GLN A 44 -4.16 -16.00 -4.35
N TYR A 45 -4.89 -16.72 -3.48
CA TYR A 45 -4.45 -16.96 -2.12
C TYR A 45 -3.31 -17.98 -2.09
N SER A 46 -2.35 -17.77 -1.18
CA SER A 46 -1.20 -18.68 -1.04
C SER A 46 -1.64 -20.07 -0.61
N SER A 47 -1.06 -21.11 -1.23
CA SER A 47 -1.29 -22.51 -0.85
C SER A 47 -0.77 -22.87 0.54
N ALA A 48 0.13 -22.03 1.09
CA ALA A 48 0.65 -22.17 2.45
C ALA A 48 -0.39 -21.92 3.55
N LEU A 49 -1.48 -21.20 3.23
CA LEU A 49 -2.51 -20.82 4.18
C LEU A 49 -3.63 -21.85 4.22
N PHE A 50 -3.71 -22.63 5.30
CA PHE A 50 -4.90 -23.38 5.65
C PHE A 50 -5.85 -22.45 6.41
N PHE A 51 -6.89 -21.95 5.73
CA PHE A 51 -7.69 -20.82 6.19
C PHE A 51 -6.82 -19.58 6.50
N LYS A 52 -6.62 -19.26 7.79
CA LYS A 52 -5.74 -18.18 8.26
C LYS A 52 -4.43 -18.70 8.87
N TYR A 53 -4.26 -20.01 8.98
CA TYR A 53 -3.08 -20.63 9.56
C TYR A 53 -2.01 -20.83 8.49
N ASN A 54 -0.83 -20.24 8.70
CA ASN A 54 0.30 -20.43 7.80
C ASN A 54 1.12 -21.65 8.27
N THR A 55 1.03 -22.73 7.50
CA THR A 55 1.77 -23.98 7.79
C THR A 55 3.28 -23.86 7.59
N GLN A 56 3.75 -22.81 6.89
CA GLN A 56 5.17 -22.55 6.67
C GLN A 56 5.83 -21.75 7.80
N LEU A 57 5.07 -21.27 8.79
CA LEU A 57 5.63 -20.60 9.96
C LEU A 57 6.15 -21.66 10.94
N GLY A 58 7.42 -22.02 10.80
CA GLY A 58 8.15 -22.86 11.73
C GLY A 58 9.62 -22.44 11.85
N PRO A 59 10.38 -23.02 12.79
CA PRO A 59 11.81 -22.76 12.90
C PRO A 59 12.58 -23.25 11.65
N PRO A 60 13.57 -22.48 11.14
CA PRO A 60 14.00 -21.17 11.61
C PRO A 60 13.02 -20.05 11.23
N TYR A 61 12.62 -19.23 12.20
CA TYR A 61 11.73 -18.11 11.96
C TYR A 61 12.45 -16.97 11.25
N HIS A 62 11.95 -16.58 10.08
CA HIS A 62 12.43 -15.42 9.33
C HIS A 62 11.63 -14.18 9.75
N ILE A 63 12.27 -13.21 10.39
CA ILE A 63 11.61 -12.05 11.01
C ILE A 63 12.12 -10.77 10.36
N ILE A 64 11.22 -9.93 9.85
CA ILE A 64 11.59 -8.59 9.35
C ILE A 64 11.53 -7.61 10.52
N ILE A 65 12.61 -6.83 10.69
CA ILE A 65 12.73 -5.82 11.73
C ILE A 65 12.41 -4.43 11.17
N ASP A 66 11.66 -3.65 11.93
CA ASP A 66 11.36 -2.24 11.65
C ASP A 66 12.17 -1.28 12.55
N THR A 67 12.30 -0.02 12.15
CA THR A 67 13.07 1.03 12.87
C THR A 67 12.54 1.24 14.28
N ASN A 68 11.22 1.22 14.45
CA ASN A 68 10.59 1.35 15.76
C ASN A 68 10.95 0.18 16.69
N PHE A 69 11.01 -1.04 16.16
CA PHE A 69 11.38 -2.21 16.95
C PHE A 69 12.80 -2.05 17.52
N VAL A 70 13.76 -1.66 16.67
CA VAL A 70 15.15 -1.39 17.11
C VAL A 70 15.19 -0.31 18.19
N ASN A 71 14.47 0.79 17.99
CA ASN A 71 14.40 1.90 18.94
C ASN A 71 13.85 1.47 20.31
N PHE A 72 12.80 0.66 20.32
CA PHE A 72 12.22 0.13 21.55
C PHE A 72 13.12 -0.91 22.22
N SER A 73 13.79 -1.77 21.46
CA SER A 73 14.74 -2.73 22.01
C SER A 73 15.90 -2.04 22.74
N ILE A 74 16.46 -0.98 22.15
CA ILE A 74 17.55 -0.22 22.78
C ILE A 74 17.06 0.52 24.02
N LYS A 75 15.89 1.16 23.96
CA LYS A 75 15.29 1.87 25.11
C LYS A 75 15.05 0.93 26.29
N ASN A 76 14.62 -0.30 26.03
CA ASN A 76 14.37 -1.32 27.05
C ASN A 76 15.60 -2.18 27.38
N LYS A 77 16.76 -1.92 26.75
CA LYS A 77 18.00 -2.68 26.92
C LYS A 77 17.84 -4.18 26.64
N LEU A 78 17.06 -4.51 25.62
CA LEU A 78 16.83 -5.87 25.17
C LEU A 78 17.79 -6.20 24.03
N ASP A 79 18.50 -7.32 24.15
CA ASP A 79 19.17 -7.92 23.00
C ASP A 79 18.10 -8.49 22.05
N VAL A 80 18.11 -8.01 20.81
CA VAL A 80 17.17 -8.37 19.77
C VAL A 80 17.22 -9.87 19.46
N PHE A 81 18.42 -10.46 19.35
CA PHE A 81 18.56 -11.86 18.95
C PHE A 81 18.11 -12.80 20.06
N GLU A 82 18.63 -12.61 21.27
CA GLU A 82 18.29 -13.45 22.42
C GLU A 82 16.81 -13.32 22.80
N SER A 83 16.28 -12.10 22.84
CA SER A 83 14.87 -11.86 23.18
C SER A 83 13.92 -12.50 22.16
N MET A 84 14.26 -12.51 20.87
CA MET A 84 13.47 -13.18 19.83
C MET A 84 13.49 -14.70 19.98
N MET A 85 14.64 -15.29 20.26
CA MET A 85 14.75 -16.74 20.47
C MET A 85 13.99 -17.18 21.73
N ASN A 86 14.09 -16.42 22.82
CA ASN A 86 13.37 -16.69 24.08
C ASN A 86 11.85 -16.49 23.94
N CYS A 87 11.41 -15.57 23.08
CA CYS A 87 9.99 -15.32 22.82
C CYS A 87 9.34 -16.46 22.02
N LEU A 88 10.00 -16.92 20.96
CA LEU A 88 9.46 -17.93 20.03
C LEU A 88 9.90 -19.37 20.35
N TYR A 89 10.79 -19.55 21.33
CA TYR A 89 11.38 -20.85 21.71
C TYR A 89 11.95 -21.62 20.50
N GLY A 90 12.58 -20.91 19.58
CA GLY A 90 13.10 -21.47 18.34
C GLY A 90 14.21 -20.62 17.73
N LYS A 91 14.90 -21.16 16.72
CA LYS A 91 15.93 -20.43 15.98
C LYS A 91 15.27 -19.28 15.19
N CYS A 92 15.75 -18.06 15.39
CA CYS A 92 15.26 -16.86 14.71
C CYS A 92 16.36 -16.27 13.83
N ILE A 93 15.98 -15.80 12.65
CA ILE A 93 16.86 -15.12 11.68
C ILE A 93 16.23 -13.76 11.37
N PRO A 94 16.73 -12.68 11.97
CA PRO A 94 16.25 -11.33 11.69
C PRO A 94 16.79 -10.80 10.36
N TYR A 95 15.95 -10.06 9.64
CA TYR A 95 16.29 -9.32 8.44
C TYR A 95 16.00 -7.84 8.63
N ILE A 96 16.95 -7.01 8.24
CA ILE A 96 16.78 -5.56 8.13
C ILE A 96 16.74 -5.26 6.64
N THR A 97 15.70 -4.56 6.20
CA THR A 97 15.56 -4.12 4.81
C THR A 97 16.29 -2.80 4.58
N ASP A 98 16.68 -2.54 3.33
CA ASP A 98 17.40 -1.30 2.98
C ASP A 98 16.60 -0.03 3.31
N CYS A 99 15.26 -0.09 3.24
CA CYS A 99 14.41 1.02 3.64
C CYS A 99 14.51 1.32 5.15
N VAL A 100 14.56 0.29 5.99
CA VAL A 100 14.68 0.42 7.45
C VAL A 100 16.07 0.94 7.82
N LEU A 101 17.11 0.47 7.15
CA LEU A 101 18.46 1.00 7.32
C LEU A 101 18.53 2.49 6.93
N GLY A 102 17.99 2.84 5.76
CA GLY A 102 17.95 4.22 5.29
C GLY A 102 17.11 5.15 6.16
N GLU A 103 16.07 4.64 6.81
CA GLU A 103 15.32 5.40 7.83
C GLU A 103 16.15 5.64 9.09
N LEU A 104 16.88 4.63 9.59
CA LEU A 104 17.78 4.78 10.75
C LEU A 104 18.88 5.82 10.50
N GLU A 105 19.48 5.83 9.31
CA GLU A 105 20.48 6.83 8.93
C GLU A 105 19.92 8.25 8.91
N LYS A 106 18.68 8.44 8.45
CA LYS A 106 17.99 9.74 8.41
C LYS A 106 17.62 10.29 9.77
N LEU A 107 17.37 9.41 10.76
CA LEU A 107 17.04 9.81 12.12
C LEU A 107 18.22 10.48 12.86
N GLY A 108 19.41 10.46 12.25
CA GLY A 108 20.56 11.30 12.63
C GLY A 108 21.34 10.80 13.85
N LYS A 109 22.27 11.63 14.35
CA LYS A 109 23.24 11.26 15.39
C LYS A 109 22.61 10.76 16.70
N LYS A 110 21.34 11.08 16.97
CA LYS A 110 20.60 10.64 18.15
C LYS A 110 20.40 9.11 18.18
N TYR A 111 20.35 8.47 17.01
CA TYR A 111 20.13 7.03 16.85
C TYR A 111 21.40 6.28 16.44
N ARG A 112 22.59 6.87 16.65
CA ARG A 112 23.87 6.25 16.34
C ARG A 112 24.19 5.00 17.16
N LEU A 113 23.49 4.78 18.27
CA LEU A 113 23.56 3.53 19.04
C LEU A 113 22.73 2.40 18.42
N ALA A 114 21.80 2.74 17.53
CA ALA A 114 20.91 1.80 16.84
C ALA A 114 21.43 1.36 15.46
N LEU A 115 22.33 2.16 14.89
CA LEU A 115 23.08 1.89 13.66
C LEU A 115 24.41 1.21 14.01
#